data_AF-A0A925F5P6-F1
#
_entry.id   AF-A0A925F5P6-F1
#
_cell.length_a   1.000
_cell.length_b   1.000
_cell.length_c   1.000
_cell.angle_alpha   90.00
_cell.angle_beta   90.00
_cell.angle_gamma   90.00
#
_symmetry.space_group_name_H-M   'P 1'
#
loop_
_entity.id
_entity.type
_entity.pdbx_description
1 polymer ?
#
loop_
_entity_poly.entity_id
_entity_poly.type
_entity_poly.pdbx_seq_one_letter_code
_entity_poly.pdbx_strand_id
1 'polypeptide(L)'
;MATETIMGTITFINHDKDYATIEYTVNGKKKTINGNISEKEQLKLKAEKIIKKVHQFHVGDEVSFIINLSARGDKMIADCMEFRYNNALDNLINKSATENRFVGYLKKVDEHYFVKETGSYIFFPLKLSPWERKPQDNNLNEPFFFKLENTDKPDKTTAAPFKSMYIPEYVAAMRYFKNKTPVDALVYKITPHGIFVNVLSDKIQAKIPLSTKGEPLSPATDLTVGDLIKVVITYLGTSRIIIERV
;
A
#
# COMPACT_ATOMS: atom_id res chain seq x y z
N MET A 1 20.65 41.59 -9.95
CA MET A 1 19.44 41.48 -10.78
C MET A 1 18.40 40.75 -9.96
N ALA A 2 17.14 41.18 -9.95
CA ALA A 2 16.09 40.47 -9.21
C ALA A 2 15.92 39.09 -9.86
N THR A 3 16.42 38.04 -9.21
CA THR A 3 16.29 36.67 -9.66
C THR A 3 14.86 36.23 -9.43
N GLU A 4 14.08 36.19 -10.51
CA GLU A 4 12.69 35.75 -10.45
C GLU A 4 12.63 34.29 -9.96
N THR A 5 11.86 34.07 -8.90
CA THR A 5 11.62 32.73 -8.36
C THR A 5 10.61 32.00 -9.23
N ILE A 6 10.98 30.82 -9.70
CA ILE A 6 10.18 29.97 -10.57
C ILE A 6 9.69 28.75 -9.78
N MET A 7 8.49 28.30 -10.12
CA MET A 7 7.90 27.07 -9.58
C MET A 7 8.06 25.92 -10.59
N GLY A 8 8.30 24.71 -10.08
CA GLY A 8 8.31 23.50 -10.89
C GLY A 8 8.22 22.23 -10.06
N THR A 9 7.98 21.11 -10.75
CA THR A 9 7.78 19.79 -10.15
C THR A 9 9.02 18.94 -10.39
N ILE A 10 9.53 18.27 -9.35
CA ILE A 10 10.60 17.28 -9.51
C ILE A 10 10.04 16.05 -10.24
N THR A 11 10.59 15.74 -11.41
CA THR A 11 10.19 14.59 -12.23
C THR A 11 11.16 13.42 -12.13
N PHE A 12 12.40 13.67 -11.71
CA PHE A 12 13.41 12.64 -11.57
C PHE A 12 14.44 13.01 -10.51
N ILE A 13 14.95 12.01 -9.79
CA ILE A 13 16.04 12.15 -8.82
C ILE A 13 17.12 11.12 -9.12
N ASN A 14 18.36 11.59 -9.22
CA ASN A 14 19.55 10.77 -9.25
C ASN A 14 20.21 10.82 -7.87
N HIS A 15 20.04 9.76 -7.09
CA HIS A 15 20.61 9.64 -5.75
C HIS A 15 22.14 9.48 -5.75
N ASP A 16 22.74 8.92 -6.81
CA ASP A 16 24.20 8.73 -6.86
C ASP A 16 24.95 10.04 -7.10
N LYS A 17 24.30 10.97 -7.81
CA LYS A 17 24.89 12.26 -8.19
C LYS A 17 24.34 13.43 -7.38
N ASP A 18 23.37 13.19 -6.50
CA ASP A 18 22.63 14.23 -5.76
C ASP A 18 22.06 15.34 -6.65
N TYR A 19 21.42 14.95 -7.77
CA TYR A 19 20.72 15.90 -8.65
C TYR A 19 19.25 15.53 -8.84
N ALA A 20 18.41 16.55 -8.91
CA ALA A 20 17.02 16.44 -9.33
C ALA A 20 16.80 17.11 -10.69
N THR A 21 15.96 16.52 -11.52
CA THR A 21 15.42 17.16 -12.72
C THR A 21 14.04 17.73 -12.38
N ILE A 22 13.85 19.01 -12.67
CA ILE A 22 12.64 19.76 -12.40
C ILE A 22 11.99 20.13 -13.73
N GLU A 23 10.71 19.79 -13.90
CA GLU A 23 9.87 20.30 -14.98
C GLU A 23 9.22 21.62 -14.54
N TYR A 24 9.30 22.63 -15.39
CA TYR A 24 8.72 23.95 -15.14
C TYR A 24 8.19 24.57 -16.43
N THR A 25 7.32 25.57 -16.33
CA THR A 25 6.72 26.23 -17.49
C THR A 25 7.27 27.65 -17.65
N VAL A 26 7.72 27.99 -18.85
CA VAL A 26 8.11 29.36 -19.23
C VAL A 26 7.43 29.69 -20.55
N ASN A 27 6.67 30.80 -20.58
CA ASN A 27 5.94 31.26 -21.76
C ASN A 27 5.06 30.16 -22.39
N GLY A 28 4.38 29.38 -21.54
CA GLY A 28 3.50 28.28 -21.97
C GLY A 28 4.21 27.03 -22.49
N LYS A 29 5.55 27.00 -22.50
CA LYS A 29 6.35 25.83 -22.90
C LYS A 29 6.93 25.12 -21.68
N LYS A 30 6.76 23.80 -21.63
CA LYS A 30 7.42 22.94 -20.65
C LYS A 30 8.92 22.88 -20.93
N LYS A 31 9.72 23.07 -19.89
CA LYS A 31 11.18 22.96 -19.90
C LYS A 31 11.62 22.13 -18.70
N THR A 32 12.84 21.62 -18.79
CA THR A 32 13.47 20.87 -17.71
C THR A 32 14.78 21.54 -17.31
N ILE A 33 15.09 21.53 -16.02
CA ILE A 33 16.35 22.03 -15.47
C ILE A 33 16.85 21.09 -14.38
N ASN A 34 18.17 21.03 -14.20
CA ASN A 34 18.76 20.23 -13.13
C ASN A 34 19.14 21.10 -11.95
N GLY A 35 18.87 20.63 -10.74
CA GLY A 35 19.25 21.28 -9.49
C GLY A 35 20.00 20.32 -8.57
N ASN A 36 20.97 20.85 -7.83
CA ASN A 36 21.74 20.10 -6.84
C ASN A 36 20.90 19.93 -5.58
N ILE A 37 20.72 18.69 -5.13
CA ILE A 37 19.93 18.35 -3.94
C ILE A 37 20.78 17.82 -2.78
N SER A 38 22.11 17.83 -2.93
CA SER A 38 23.04 17.34 -1.90
C SER A 38 22.82 18.07 -0.58
N GLU A 39 22.91 17.31 0.52
CA GLU A 39 22.76 17.87 1.86
C GLU A 39 23.79 18.98 2.13
N LYS A 40 25.01 18.83 1.62
CA LYS A 40 26.08 19.83 1.74
C LYS A 40 25.68 21.19 1.16
N GLU A 41 25.07 21.21 -0.03
CA GLU A 41 24.64 22.46 -0.66
C GLU A 41 23.46 23.07 0.10
N GLN A 42 22.49 22.26 0.51
CA GLN A 42 21.36 22.74 1.30
C GLN A 42 21.80 23.34 2.65
N LEU A 43 22.78 22.74 3.32
CA LEU A 43 23.34 23.26 4.57
C LEU A 43 24.03 24.62 4.35
N LYS A 44 24.75 24.80 3.24
CA LYS A 44 25.35 26.08 2.86
C LYS A 44 24.28 27.15 2.63
N LEU A 45 23.28 26.85 1.82
CA LEU A 45 22.15 27.77 1.54
C LEU A 45 21.37 28.11 2.82
N LYS A 46 21.25 27.18 3.76
CA LYS A 46 20.62 27.41 5.06
C LYS A 46 21.47 28.33 5.95
N ALA A 47 22.79 28.14 5.97
CA ALA A 47 23.72 29.01 6.71
C ALA A 47 23.70 30.45 6.18
N GLU A 48 23.55 30.61 4.86
CA GLU A 48 23.38 31.89 4.18
C GLU A 48 21.94 32.47 4.32
N LYS A 49 21.04 31.77 5.02
CA LYS A 49 19.63 32.13 5.24
C LYS A 49 18.81 32.27 3.95
N ILE A 50 19.25 31.64 2.87
CA ILE A 50 18.55 31.60 1.58
C ILE A 50 17.36 30.63 1.66
N ILE A 51 17.56 29.47 2.28
CA ILE A 51 16.50 28.49 2.55
C ILE A 51 16.25 28.34 4.04
N LYS A 52 15.00 28.02 4.41
CA LYS A 52 14.59 27.92 5.82
C LYS A 52 14.98 26.58 6.46
N LYS A 53 14.93 25.50 5.68
CA LYS A 53 15.16 24.12 6.15
C LYS A 53 15.80 23.27 5.06
N VAL A 54 16.52 22.24 5.50
CA VAL A 54 16.95 21.14 4.63
C VAL A 54 15.74 20.26 4.37
N HIS A 55 15.63 19.74 3.15
CA HIS A 55 14.56 18.86 2.72
C HIS A 55 15.13 17.69 1.91
N GLN A 56 14.67 16.48 2.21
CA GLN A 56 14.93 15.33 1.36
C GLN A 56 13.93 15.36 0.23
N PHE A 57 14.39 15.74 -0.96
CA PHE A 57 13.53 15.86 -2.13
C PHE A 57 13.08 14.48 -2.63
N HIS A 58 11.83 14.42 -3.10
CA HIS A 58 11.21 13.25 -3.72
C HIS A 58 10.61 13.62 -5.08
N VAL A 59 10.39 12.62 -5.93
CA VAL A 59 9.63 12.81 -7.17
C VAL A 59 8.21 13.26 -6.83
N GLY A 60 7.69 14.24 -7.58
CA GLY A 60 6.40 14.87 -7.32
C GLY A 60 6.45 16.03 -6.32
N ASP A 61 7.59 16.33 -5.71
CA ASP A 61 7.75 17.53 -4.90
C ASP A 61 7.62 18.78 -5.79
N GLU A 62 6.74 19.68 -5.38
CA GLU A 62 6.68 21.04 -5.90
C GLU A 62 7.72 21.89 -5.21
N VAL A 63 8.58 22.53 -6.00
CA VAL A 63 9.71 23.30 -5.53
C VAL A 63 9.70 24.68 -6.16
N SER A 64 10.25 25.64 -5.43
CA SER A 64 10.62 26.94 -6.00
C SER A 64 12.13 27.05 -6.12
N PHE A 65 12.62 27.69 -7.17
CA PHE A 65 14.05 27.85 -7.43
C PHE A 65 14.32 29.12 -8.25
N ILE A 66 15.58 29.51 -8.34
CA ILE A 66 16.05 30.54 -9.26
C ILE A 66 16.92 29.88 -10.33
N ILE A 67 16.95 30.44 -11.54
CA ILE A 67 17.82 29.94 -12.61
C ILE A 67 19.13 30.70 -12.57
N ASN A 68 20.22 30.00 -12.27
CA ASN A 68 21.57 30.53 -12.26
C ASN A 68 22.49 29.74 -13.21
N LEU A 69 23.62 30.34 -13.57
CA LEU A 69 24.71 29.63 -14.22
C LEU A 69 25.37 28.68 -13.22
N SER A 70 25.81 27.51 -13.70
CA SER A 70 26.61 26.58 -12.92
C SER A 70 27.89 27.26 -12.42
N ALA A 71 28.53 26.68 -11.39
CA ALA A 71 29.82 27.17 -10.90
C ALA A 71 30.92 27.20 -11.98
N ARG A 72 30.79 26.40 -13.05
CA ARG A 72 31.71 26.40 -14.21
C ARG A 72 31.26 27.35 -15.33
N GLY A 73 30.07 27.93 -15.23
CA GLY A 73 29.48 28.83 -16.23
C GLY A 73 29.03 28.15 -17.52
N ASP A 74 29.02 26.81 -17.58
CA ASP A 74 28.77 26.04 -18.79
C ASP A 74 27.29 25.73 -19.06
N LYS A 75 26.44 25.78 -18.03
CA LYS A 75 25.03 25.41 -18.12
C LYS A 75 24.16 26.15 -17.11
N MET A 76 22.87 26.26 -17.42
CA MET A 76 21.86 26.76 -16.49
C MET A 76 21.44 25.66 -15.51
N ILE A 77 21.32 26.02 -14.23
CA ILE A 77 20.91 25.14 -13.14
C ILE A 77 19.81 25.78 -12.31
N ALA A 78 19.01 24.94 -11.65
CA ALA A 78 18.13 25.38 -10.59
C ALA A 78 18.96 25.53 -9.32
N ASP A 79 18.96 26.75 -8.79
CA ASP A 79 19.66 27.14 -7.58
C ASP A 79 18.66 27.62 -6.53
N CYS A 80 19.08 27.69 -5.27
CA CYS A 80 18.23 28.10 -4.14
C CYS A 80 16.90 27.32 -4.07
N MET A 81 16.95 26.01 -4.34
CA MET A 81 15.76 25.16 -4.33
C MET A 81 15.12 25.09 -2.94
N GLU A 82 13.82 25.37 -2.86
CA GLU A 82 13.04 25.28 -1.64
C GLU A 82 11.79 24.42 -1.88
N PHE A 83 11.58 23.41 -1.04
CA PHE A 83 10.37 22.60 -1.04
C PHE A 83 9.13 23.42 -0.68
N ARG A 84 8.03 23.19 -1.40
CA ARG A 84 6.74 23.82 -1.15
C ARG A 84 5.73 22.81 -0.61
N TYR A 85 5.36 21.81 -1.41
CA TYR A 85 4.41 20.78 -1.04
C TYR A 85 4.55 19.54 -1.95
N ASN A 86 3.91 18.44 -1.59
CA ASN A 86 3.76 17.26 -2.45
C ASN A 86 2.38 16.68 -2.21
N ASN A 87 1.51 16.81 -3.21
CA ASN A 87 0.11 16.37 -3.10
C ASN A 87 -0.11 15.00 -3.77
N ALA A 88 0.95 14.28 -4.15
CA ALA A 88 0.82 13.05 -4.93
C ALA A 88 0.01 11.98 -4.19
N LEU A 89 0.25 11.79 -2.90
CA LEU A 89 -0.51 10.84 -2.08
C LEU A 89 -1.98 11.25 -1.93
N ASP A 90 -2.24 12.51 -1.59
CA ASP A 90 -3.60 13.03 -1.42
C ASP A 90 -4.40 12.91 -2.73
N ASN A 91 -3.76 13.19 -3.87
CA ASN A 91 -4.37 13.02 -5.18
C ASN A 91 -4.75 11.56 -5.47
N LEU A 92 -3.88 10.60 -5.11
CA LEU A 92 -4.19 9.17 -5.24
C LEU A 92 -5.35 8.76 -4.32
N ILE A 93 -5.34 9.23 -3.08
CA ILE A 93 -6.41 8.96 -2.10
C ILE A 93 -7.74 9.54 -2.60
N ASN A 94 -7.76 10.79 -3.05
CA ASN A 94 -8.96 11.44 -3.58
C ASN A 94 -9.46 10.71 -4.84
N LYS A 95 -8.56 10.30 -5.73
CA LYS A 95 -8.93 9.51 -6.91
C LYS A 95 -9.52 8.15 -6.53
N SER A 96 -9.03 7.52 -5.46
CA SER A 96 -9.56 6.23 -5.01
C SER A 96 -11.02 6.30 -4.54
N ALA A 97 -11.52 7.49 -4.15
CA ALA A 97 -12.91 7.67 -3.78
C ALA A 97 -13.89 7.59 -4.96
N THR A 98 -13.42 7.91 -6.18
CA THR A 98 -14.23 7.84 -7.41
C THR A 98 -13.87 6.63 -8.27
N GLU A 99 -12.58 6.37 -8.46
CA GLU A 99 -12.05 5.26 -9.24
C GLU A 99 -10.86 4.61 -8.50
N ASN A 100 -11.14 3.55 -7.73
CA ASN A 100 -10.11 2.82 -6.99
C ASN A 100 -9.43 1.73 -7.84
N ARG A 101 -8.80 2.16 -8.93
CA ARG A 101 -8.05 1.28 -9.84
C ARG A 101 -6.76 1.97 -10.29
N PHE A 102 -5.64 1.42 -9.86
CA PHE A 102 -4.30 1.94 -10.12
C PHE A 102 -3.42 0.88 -10.78
N VAL A 103 -2.32 1.34 -11.37
CA VAL A 103 -1.29 0.50 -11.97
C VAL A 103 0.08 0.87 -11.41
N GLY A 104 0.84 -0.14 -11.02
CA GLY A 104 2.18 0.03 -10.50
C GLY A 104 3.03 -1.18 -10.83
N TYR A 105 4.24 -1.21 -10.29
CA TYR A 105 5.15 -2.32 -10.45
C TYR A 105 5.28 -3.09 -9.15
N LEU A 106 5.11 -4.41 -9.21
CA LEU A 106 5.29 -5.26 -8.03
C LEU A 106 6.78 -5.31 -7.66
N LYS A 107 7.07 -5.08 -6.38
CA LYS A 107 8.41 -5.15 -5.80
C LYS A 107 8.37 -6.05 -4.57
N LYS A 108 9.49 -6.68 -4.26
CA LYS A 108 9.66 -7.52 -3.08
C LYS A 108 10.91 -7.08 -2.36
N VAL A 109 10.79 -6.88 -1.05
CA VAL A 109 11.90 -6.58 -0.14
C VAL A 109 11.77 -7.58 0.99
N ASP A 110 12.78 -8.45 1.14
CA ASP A 110 12.74 -9.63 2.00
C ASP A 110 11.49 -10.49 1.69
N GLU A 111 10.61 -10.67 2.69
CA GLU A 111 9.36 -11.42 2.60
C GLU A 111 8.12 -10.54 2.36
N HIS A 112 8.30 -9.23 2.17
CA HIS A 112 7.21 -8.26 2.03
C HIS A 112 7.07 -7.76 0.59
N TYR A 113 5.83 -7.71 0.12
CA TYR A 113 5.51 -7.18 -1.20
C TYR A 113 5.11 -5.71 -1.11
N PHE A 114 5.49 -4.96 -2.12
CA PHE A 114 5.15 -3.55 -2.30
C PHE A 114 4.71 -3.32 -3.74
N VAL A 115 3.87 -2.32 -3.94
CA VAL A 115 3.56 -1.81 -5.28
C VAL A 115 4.11 -0.40 -5.39
N LYS A 116 5.00 -0.20 -6.37
CA LYS A 116 5.50 1.12 -6.75
C LYS A 116 4.54 1.71 -7.78
N GLU A 117 3.75 2.71 -7.40
CA GLU A 117 2.78 3.35 -8.31
C GLU A 117 3.50 4.07 -9.46
N THR A 118 2.95 3.98 -10.68
CA THR A 118 3.65 4.37 -11.91
C THR A 118 3.84 5.89 -12.05
N GLY A 119 2.86 6.70 -11.62
CA GLY A 119 2.90 8.15 -11.81
C GLY A 119 3.66 8.91 -10.72
N SER A 120 3.42 8.54 -9.47
CA SER A 120 3.93 9.19 -8.25
C SER A 120 5.20 8.55 -7.70
N TYR A 121 5.52 7.33 -8.13
CA TYR A 121 6.64 6.53 -7.61
C TYR A 121 6.51 6.18 -6.11
N ILE A 122 5.33 6.41 -5.51
CA ILE A 122 5.04 6.06 -4.12
C ILE A 122 4.97 4.54 -3.98
N PHE A 123 5.58 4.03 -2.91
CA PHE A 123 5.53 2.62 -2.55
C PHE A 123 4.41 2.39 -1.55
N PHE A 124 3.50 1.49 -1.90
CA PHE A 124 2.46 1.01 -1.00
C PHE A 124 2.76 -0.42 -0.58
N PRO A 125 2.70 -0.77 0.72
CA PRO A 125 2.78 -2.15 1.16
C PRO A 125 1.58 -2.92 0.58
N LEU A 126 1.85 -4.05 -0.07
CA LEU A 126 0.82 -4.90 -0.65
C LEU A 126 0.27 -5.84 0.43
N LYS A 127 -0.97 -5.59 0.84
CA LYS A 127 -1.71 -6.44 1.75
C LYS A 127 -2.41 -7.54 0.96
N LEU A 128 -1.99 -8.78 1.22
CA LEU A 128 -2.61 -9.97 0.66
C LEU A 128 -3.48 -10.64 1.72
N SER A 129 -4.61 -11.17 1.29
CA SER A 129 -5.40 -12.10 2.09
C SER A 129 -4.58 -13.36 2.40
N PRO A 130 -4.77 -13.99 3.58
CA PRO A 130 -4.20 -15.31 3.86
C PRO A 130 -4.61 -16.38 2.83
N TRP A 131 -5.73 -16.16 2.13
CA TRP A 131 -6.29 -17.08 1.14
C TRP A 131 -6.07 -16.64 -0.31
N GLU A 132 -5.35 -15.54 -0.52
CA GLU A 132 -4.90 -15.16 -1.85
C GLU A 132 -3.66 -15.95 -2.25
N ARG A 133 -3.57 -16.27 -3.54
CA ARG A 133 -2.34 -16.79 -4.12
C ARG A 133 -1.31 -15.68 -4.08
N LYS A 134 -0.16 -15.97 -3.48
CA LYS A 134 0.99 -15.06 -3.52
C LYS A 134 1.40 -14.83 -4.99
N PRO A 135 1.77 -13.60 -5.36
CA PRO A 135 2.42 -13.35 -6.64
C PRO A 135 3.64 -14.26 -6.80
N GLN A 136 3.89 -14.75 -8.02
CA GLN A 136 5.11 -15.50 -8.29
C GLN A 136 6.29 -14.52 -8.44
N ASP A 137 7.50 -14.97 -8.10
CA ASP A 137 8.70 -14.13 -8.22
C ASP A 137 8.97 -13.68 -9.67
N ASN A 138 8.48 -14.43 -10.67
CA ASN A 138 8.56 -14.03 -12.08
C ASN A 138 7.70 -12.80 -12.41
N ASN A 139 6.71 -12.47 -11.60
CA ASN A 139 5.86 -11.28 -11.78
C ASN A 139 6.45 -10.02 -11.14
N LEU A 140 7.65 -10.10 -10.55
CA LEU A 140 8.33 -8.93 -10.02
C LEU A 140 8.71 -7.98 -11.15
N ASN A 141 8.50 -6.69 -10.92
CA ASN A 141 8.68 -5.61 -11.88
C ASN A 141 7.69 -5.61 -13.06
N GLU A 142 6.69 -6.48 -13.07
CA GLU A 142 5.61 -6.43 -14.05
C GLU A 142 4.51 -5.43 -13.62
N PRO A 143 3.73 -4.90 -14.58
CA PRO A 143 2.54 -4.11 -14.28
C PRO A 143 1.55 -4.89 -13.42
N PHE A 144 1.21 -4.33 -12.27
CA PHE A 144 0.31 -4.89 -11.29
C PHE A 144 -0.85 -3.92 -11.04
N PHE A 145 -2.07 -4.39 -11.25
CA PHE A 145 -3.28 -3.62 -10.99
C PHE A 145 -3.71 -3.75 -9.53
N PHE A 146 -3.86 -2.61 -8.85
CA PHE A 146 -4.16 -2.58 -7.43
C PHE A 146 -5.21 -1.52 -7.11
N LYS A 147 -5.75 -1.62 -5.90
CA LYS A 147 -6.62 -0.64 -5.26
C LYS A 147 -5.98 -0.19 -3.95
N LEU A 148 -6.31 1.01 -3.49
CA LEU A 148 -5.92 1.53 -2.19
C LEU A 148 -6.93 1.11 -1.11
N GLU A 149 -6.42 0.71 0.05
CA GLU A 149 -7.18 0.42 1.27
C GLU A 149 -6.64 1.27 2.43
N ASN A 150 -7.45 1.48 3.47
CA ASN A 150 -7.15 2.34 4.63
C ASN A 150 -6.88 3.81 4.27
N THR A 151 -7.63 4.34 3.30
CA THR A 151 -7.49 5.71 2.81
C THR A 151 -7.95 6.77 3.81
N ASP A 152 -8.59 6.37 4.91
CA ASP A 152 -8.94 7.22 6.05
C ASP A 152 -7.70 7.70 6.84
N LYS A 153 -6.58 6.97 6.72
CA LYS A 153 -5.30 7.30 7.35
C LYS A 153 -4.21 7.31 6.28
N PRO A 154 -3.88 8.48 5.70
CA PRO A 154 -2.93 8.58 4.59
C PRO A 154 -1.59 7.88 4.86
N ASP A 155 -1.06 7.99 6.08
CA ASP A 155 0.18 7.36 6.55
C ASP A 155 0.12 5.82 6.61
N LYS A 156 -1.08 5.24 6.64
CA LYS A 156 -1.31 3.78 6.72
C LYS A 156 -2.02 3.22 5.48
N THR A 157 -2.05 3.99 4.40
CA THR A 157 -2.64 3.56 3.14
C THR A 157 -1.87 2.34 2.62
N THR A 158 -2.61 1.30 2.26
CA THR A 158 -2.04 0.03 1.76
C THR A 158 -2.57 -0.26 0.37
N ALA A 159 -1.83 -1.04 -0.41
CA ALA A 159 -2.31 -1.58 -1.68
C ALA A 159 -2.93 -2.96 -1.45
N ALA A 160 -3.98 -3.27 -2.20
CA ALA A 160 -4.51 -4.62 -2.33
C ALA A 160 -4.70 -4.95 -3.83
N PRO A 161 -4.63 -6.23 -4.24
CA PRO A 161 -4.88 -6.60 -5.63
C PRO A 161 -6.23 -6.05 -6.11
N PHE A 162 -6.27 -5.45 -7.30
CA PHE A 162 -7.53 -5.00 -7.89
C PHE A 162 -8.43 -6.21 -8.22
N LYS A 163 -7.79 -7.30 -8.68
CA LYS A 163 -8.43 -8.60 -8.90
C LYS A 163 -7.68 -9.68 -8.14
N SER A 164 -8.24 -10.08 -7.01
CA SER A 164 -7.72 -11.16 -6.17
C SER A 164 -7.85 -12.52 -6.87
N MET A 165 -6.78 -13.32 -6.81
CA MET A 165 -6.80 -14.72 -7.18
C MET A 165 -6.71 -15.57 -5.92
N TYR A 166 -7.81 -16.20 -5.53
CA TYR A 166 -7.87 -17.00 -4.30
C TYR A 166 -7.45 -18.46 -4.50
N ILE A 167 -7.11 -19.13 -3.40
CA ILE A 167 -6.94 -20.58 -3.36
C ILE A 167 -8.28 -21.30 -3.62
N PRO A 168 -8.29 -22.51 -4.20
CA PRO A 168 -9.53 -23.24 -4.51
C PRO A 168 -10.47 -23.43 -3.31
N GLU A 169 -9.91 -23.63 -2.12
CA GLU A 169 -10.66 -23.84 -0.88
C GLU A 169 -11.44 -22.58 -0.49
N TYR A 170 -10.87 -21.39 -0.66
CA TYR A 170 -11.59 -20.14 -0.41
C TYR A 170 -12.64 -19.87 -1.49
N VAL A 171 -12.39 -20.28 -2.73
CA VAL A 171 -13.41 -20.25 -3.80
C VAL A 171 -14.59 -21.17 -3.47
N ALA A 172 -14.33 -22.35 -2.91
CA ALA A 172 -15.39 -23.22 -2.40
C ALA A 172 -16.14 -22.60 -1.21
N ALA A 173 -15.41 -21.98 -0.26
CA ALA A 173 -16.01 -21.25 0.87
C ALA A 173 -16.96 -20.14 0.39
N MET A 174 -16.58 -19.38 -0.64
CA MET A 174 -17.45 -18.36 -1.26
C MET A 174 -18.76 -18.95 -1.80
N ARG A 175 -18.70 -20.15 -2.40
CA ARG A 175 -19.90 -20.84 -2.90
C ARG A 175 -20.80 -21.30 -1.74
N TYR A 176 -20.24 -21.90 -0.70
CA TYR A 176 -21.01 -22.34 0.47
C TYR A 176 -21.62 -21.17 1.24
N PHE A 177 -20.89 -20.06 1.37
CA PHE A 177 -21.39 -18.83 1.98
C PHE A 177 -22.58 -18.27 1.19
N LYS A 178 -22.45 -18.14 -0.13
CA LYS A 178 -23.52 -17.62 -1.01
C LYS A 178 -24.79 -18.48 -0.94
N ASN A 179 -24.62 -19.79 -0.89
CA ASN A 179 -25.73 -20.74 -0.89
C ASN A 179 -26.22 -21.11 0.52
N LYS A 180 -25.61 -20.56 1.58
CA LYS A 180 -25.85 -20.94 2.98
C LYS A 180 -25.81 -22.46 3.20
N THR A 181 -24.92 -23.15 2.50
CA THR A 181 -24.82 -24.61 2.54
C THR A 181 -24.11 -25.04 3.83
N PRO A 182 -24.67 -25.95 4.62
CA PRO A 182 -23.97 -26.57 5.74
C PRO A 182 -22.74 -27.35 5.27
N VAL A 183 -21.62 -27.18 5.96
CA VAL A 183 -20.34 -27.85 5.69
C VAL A 183 -19.94 -28.65 6.93
N ASP A 184 -19.43 -29.86 6.73
CA ASP A 184 -18.85 -30.66 7.81
C ASP A 184 -17.44 -30.13 8.11
N ALA A 185 -17.26 -29.55 9.29
CA ALA A 185 -16.00 -28.98 9.75
C ALA A 185 -15.36 -29.89 10.81
N LEU A 186 -14.05 -30.15 10.65
CA LEU A 186 -13.29 -31.01 11.56
C LEU A 186 -12.74 -30.20 12.73
N VAL A 187 -13.04 -30.62 13.96
CA VAL A 187 -12.50 -30.02 15.17
C VAL A 187 -11.03 -30.39 15.32
N TYR A 188 -10.13 -29.41 15.25
CA TYR A 188 -8.69 -29.65 15.40
C TYR A 188 -8.14 -29.18 16.74
N LYS A 189 -8.82 -28.25 17.43
CA LYS A 189 -8.39 -27.73 18.72
C LYS A 189 -9.55 -27.20 19.54
N ILE A 190 -9.59 -27.55 20.82
CA ILE A 190 -10.56 -27.03 21.78
C ILE A 190 -9.79 -26.28 22.86
N THR A 191 -10.24 -25.06 23.18
CA THR A 191 -9.69 -24.27 24.28
C THR A 191 -10.81 -23.74 25.17
N PRO A 192 -10.49 -23.26 26.40
CA PRO A 192 -11.48 -22.60 27.26
C PRO A 192 -12.17 -21.39 26.61
N HIS A 193 -11.60 -20.85 25.53
CA HIS A 193 -12.09 -19.64 24.86
C HIS A 193 -12.81 -19.93 23.53
N GLY A 194 -12.91 -21.18 23.08
CA GLY A 194 -13.58 -21.54 21.83
C GLY A 194 -13.15 -22.86 21.22
N ILE A 195 -13.95 -23.32 20.27
CA ILE A 195 -13.69 -24.51 19.45
C ILE A 195 -13.12 -24.04 18.11
N PHE A 196 -11.98 -24.58 17.71
CA PHE A 196 -11.33 -24.29 16.44
C PHE A 196 -11.54 -25.45 15.47
N VAL A 197 -12.02 -25.11 14.27
CA VAL A 197 -12.39 -26.10 13.26
C VAL A 197 -11.79 -25.78 11.90
N ASN A 198 -11.51 -26.85 11.18
CA ASN A 198 -11.10 -26.89 9.78
C ASN A 198 -12.38 -27.00 8.93
N VAL A 199 -12.79 -25.88 8.32
CA VAL A 199 -14.03 -25.80 7.52
C VAL A 199 -13.80 -26.40 6.13
N LEU A 200 -12.67 -26.08 5.50
CA LEU A 200 -12.28 -26.65 4.22
C LEU A 200 -10.80 -26.95 4.22
N SER A 201 -10.50 -28.25 4.33
CA SER A 201 -9.14 -28.75 4.57
C SER A 201 -8.51 -28.07 5.79
N ASP A 202 -7.19 -28.08 5.90
CA ASP A 202 -6.42 -27.36 6.91
C ASP A 202 -6.20 -25.87 6.59
N LYS A 203 -6.63 -25.40 5.41
CA LYS A 203 -6.38 -24.03 4.90
C LYS A 203 -7.44 -23.01 5.29
N ILE A 204 -8.69 -23.44 5.45
CA ILE A 204 -9.80 -22.58 5.88
C ILE A 204 -10.18 -22.96 7.31
N GLN A 205 -9.70 -22.16 8.26
CA GLN A 205 -9.94 -22.39 9.68
C GLN A 205 -10.82 -21.30 10.27
N ALA A 206 -11.67 -21.67 11.23
CA ALA A 206 -12.51 -20.74 11.93
C ALA A 206 -12.66 -21.11 13.41
N LYS A 207 -13.03 -20.11 14.22
CA LYS A 207 -13.26 -20.26 15.65
C LYS A 207 -14.75 -20.10 15.94
N ILE A 208 -15.32 -21.05 16.65
CA ILE A 208 -16.64 -20.98 17.25
C ILE A 208 -16.47 -20.53 18.71
N PRO A 209 -16.98 -19.34 19.10
CA PRO A 209 -16.96 -18.93 20.49
C PRO A 209 -17.90 -19.82 21.33
N LEU A 210 -17.45 -20.25 22.50
CA LEU A 210 -18.32 -20.83 23.52
C LEU A 210 -19.12 -19.66 24.12
N SER A 211 -20.45 -19.69 24.03
CA SER A 211 -21.34 -18.55 24.31
C SER A 211 -20.95 -17.75 25.57
N THR A 212 -20.71 -16.43 25.38
CA THR A 212 -21.00 -15.38 26.36
C THR A 212 -22.40 -14.84 26.05
N LYS A 213 -23.45 -15.47 26.60
CA LYS A 213 -24.76 -14.89 26.97
C LYS A 213 -25.75 -16.03 27.32
N GLY A 214 -25.96 -16.23 28.61
CA GLY A 214 -27.26 -16.63 29.19
C GLY A 214 -27.83 -18.03 28.91
N GLU A 215 -27.32 -18.80 27.96
CA GLU A 215 -27.74 -20.19 27.77
C GLU A 215 -26.83 -21.13 28.58
N PRO A 216 -27.38 -21.92 29.52
CA PRO A 216 -26.60 -22.95 30.18
C PRO A 216 -26.14 -23.93 29.10
N LEU A 217 -24.82 -24.18 29.09
CA LEU A 217 -24.18 -25.23 28.33
C LEU A 217 -24.97 -26.53 28.55
N SER A 218 -25.70 -27.00 27.54
CA SER A 218 -25.67 -28.44 27.32
C SER A 218 -24.19 -28.71 27.04
N PRO A 219 -23.55 -29.51 27.89
CA PRO A 219 -22.12 -29.40 28.06
C PRO A 219 -21.46 -29.73 26.72
N ALA A 220 -20.54 -28.87 26.31
CA ALA A 220 -19.53 -29.21 25.30
C ALA A 220 -18.57 -30.27 25.91
N THR A 221 -19.11 -31.36 26.45
CA THR A 221 -18.37 -32.46 27.11
C THR A 221 -18.10 -33.63 26.19
N ASP A 222 -18.80 -33.74 25.06
CA ASP A 222 -18.61 -34.89 24.16
C ASP A 222 -17.91 -34.51 22.85
N LEU A 223 -17.46 -33.26 22.73
CA LEU A 223 -16.69 -32.81 21.57
C LEU A 223 -15.21 -33.03 21.83
N THR A 224 -14.64 -33.93 21.05
CA THR A 224 -13.23 -34.28 21.05
C THR A 224 -12.54 -33.76 19.79
N VAL A 225 -11.22 -33.62 19.85
CA VAL A 225 -10.42 -33.31 18.67
C VAL A 225 -10.55 -34.49 17.69
N GLY A 226 -10.95 -34.21 16.46
CA GLY A 226 -11.26 -35.21 15.45
C GLY A 226 -12.75 -35.32 15.09
N ASP A 227 -13.64 -34.70 15.85
CA ASP A 227 -15.06 -34.74 15.55
C ASP A 227 -15.44 -33.86 14.36
N LEU A 228 -16.46 -34.31 13.61
CA LEU A 228 -17.06 -33.54 12.53
C LEU A 228 -18.32 -32.83 13.04
N ILE A 229 -18.37 -31.51 12.87
CA ILE A 229 -19.53 -30.69 13.21
C ILE A 229 -20.10 -30.01 11.96
N LYS A 230 -21.43 -29.97 11.85
CA LYS A 230 -22.09 -29.20 10.79
C LYS A 230 -22.07 -27.71 11.14
N VAL A 231 -21.53 -26.92 10.23
CA VAL A 231 -21.43 -25.47 10.38
C VAL A 231 -21.89 -24.76 9.12
N VAL A 232 -22.39 -23.54 9.27
CA VAL A 232 -22.69 -22.63 8.15
C VAL A 232 -21.79 -21.41 8.28
N ILE A 233 -21.26 -20.95 7.14
CA ILE A 233 -20.50 -19.70 7.08
C ILE A 233 -21.50 -18.54 7.15
N THR A 234 -21.41 -17.71 8.18
CA THR A 234 -22.29 -16.55 8.39
C THR A 234 -21.65 -15.23 7.99
N TYR A 235 -20.31 -15.19 7.95
CA TYR A 235 -19.56 -14.07 7.40
C TYR A 235 -18.30 -14.57 6.69
N LEU A 236 -18.05 -14.05 5.49
CA LEU A 236 -16.86 -14.34 4.70
C LEU A 236 -16.25 -13.03 4.21
N GLY A 237 -15.15 -12.62 4.84
CA GLY A 237 -14.31 -11.49 4.43
C GLY A 237 -12.93 -11.95 3.99
N THR A 238 -12.15 -11.04 3.41
CA THR A 238 -10.81 -11.33 2.88
C THR A 238 -9.77 -11.63 3.95
N SER A 239 -10.03 -11.32 5.22
CA SER A 239 -9.12 -11.59 6.34
C SER A 239 -9.77 -12.37 7.48
N ARG A 240 -11.08 -12.60 7.44
CA ARG A 240 -11.84 -13.19 8.54
C ARG A 240 -13.03 -13.99 8.03
N ILE A 241 -13.27 -15.13 8.67
CA ILE A 241 -14.42 -16.00 8.44
C ILE A 241 -15.12 -16.21 9.78
N ILE A 242 -16.45 -16.14 9.78
CA ILE A 242 -17.29 -16.46 10.94
C ILE A 242 -18.23 -17.57 10.52
N ILE A 243 -18.37 -18.54 11.43
CA ILE A 243 -19.20 -19.71 11.24
C ILE A 243 -20.10 -19.89 12.47
N GLU A 244 -21.25 -20.53 12.25
CA GLU A 244 -22.17 -20.92 13.30
C GLU A 244 -22.51 -22.40 13.15
N ARG A 245 -22.77 -23.06 14.27
CA ARG A 245 -23.18 -24.47 14.29
C ARG A 245 -24.63 -24.58 13.81
N VAL A 246 -24.92 -25.60 13.02
CA VAL A 246 -26.27 -25.98 12.59
C VAL A 246 -26.88 -26.95 13.58
#